data_AF-A0AAD1W1M7-F1
#
_entry.id   AF-A0AAD1W1M7-F1
#
_cell.length_a   1.000
_cell.length_b   1.000
_cell.length_c   1.000
_cell.angle_alpha   90.00
_cell.angle_beta   90.00
_cell.angle_gamma   90.00
#
_symmetry.space_group_name_H-M   'P 1'
#
loop_
_entity.id
_entity.type
_entity.pdbx_description
1 polymer ?
#
loop_
_entity_poly.entity_id
_entity_poly.type
_entity_poly.pdbx_seq_one_letter_code
_entity_poly.pdbx_strand_id
1 'polypeptide(L)'
;MQAWRMVEDATNHLSKISRDFSGVCGSATTFIDHLNEKLAAEDIAISKSFTELQSTRCVVPANQQHSFEVSCYNVICDKVLESMRTRFATHGKLYMQISCFDPNRFEEILASPEKIKFDAISTAVPEIDGPVLREELISFASSYRNLSRGLFDSDDETLSSAGEEEPDFSDSEPSACKPSMKKLCCQKCMSCAFKLLFQYRLCSSAYENLYMAYKYLITLSTTQCSCERCFSKLKILKSRLRSTLTQQNLETLMLIAIEKEVSLSIKRDKEKIIDRFGKTSAELHSLLLF
;
A
#
# COMPACT_ATOMS: atom_id res chain seq x y z
N MET A 1 -2.72 8.36 1.67
CA MET A 1 -1.40 8.48 1.03
C MET A 1 -0.47 9.29 1.92
N GLN A 2 -0.07 8.65 3.00
CA GLN A 2 1.06 9.06 3.84
C GLN A 2 2.40 8.62 3.20
N ALA A 3 2.33 7.77 2.17
CA ALA A 3 3.47 7.08 1.57
C ALA A 3 4.54 8.00 0.97
N TRP A 4 4.18 9.09 0.28
CA TRP A 4 5.18 10.01 -0.27
C TRP A 4 6.00 10.69 0.83
N ARG A 5 5.33 11.21 1.87
CA ARG A 5 6.01 11.77 3.05
C ARG A 5 6.80 10.70 3.79
N MET A 6 6.26 9.50 4.00
CA MET A 6 7.01 8.41 4.61
C MET A 6 8.27 8.07 3.82
N VAL A 7 8.20 8.07 2.49
CA VAL A 7 9.37 7.84 1.62
C VAL A 7 10.35 9.00 1.74
N GLU A 8 9.88 10.25 1.73
CA GLU A 8 10.75 11.43 1.86
C GLU A 8 11.40 11.50 3.25
N ASP A 9 10.64 11.31 4.32
CA ASP A 9 11.10 11.24 5.71
C ASP A 9 12.08 10.08 5.90
N ALA A 10 11.77 8.89 5.39
CA ALA A 10 12.67 7.74 5.44
C ALA A 10 13.96 8.01 4.66
N THR A 11 13.87 8.63 3.48
CA THR A 11 15.04 8.99 2.67
C THR A 11 15.90 10.03 3.38
N ASN A 12 15.28 11.04 4.00
CA ASN A 12 15.95 12.07 4.79
C ASN A 12 16.63 11.47 6.03
N HIS A 13 15.93 10.58 6.74
CA HIS A 13 16.47 9.88 7.90
C HIS A 13 17.65 8.97 7.52
N LEU A 14 17.50 8.17 6.47
CA LEU A 14 18.57 7.33 5.93
C LEU A 14 19.77 8.18 5.47
N SER A 15 19.54 9.36 4.89
CA SER A 15 20.63 10.25 4.49
C SER A 15 21.46 10.74 5.68
N LYS A 16 20.81 11.03 6.81
CA LYS A 16 21.48 11.46 8.05
C LYS A 16 22.32 10.34 8.66
N ILE A 17 21.84 9.10 8.61
CA ILE A 17 22.50 7.93 9.21
C ILE A 17 23.51 7.27 8.24
N SER A 18 23.44 7.59 6.95
CA SER A 18 24.23 6.93 5.90
C SER A 18 25.74 6.92 6.10
N ARG A 19 26.27 7.84 6.92
CA ARG A 19 27.70 7.95 7.26
C ARG A 19 27.98 7.74 8.75
N ASP A 20 26.99 7.35 9.54
CA ASP A 20 27.12 7.07 10.97
C ASP A 20 27.52 5.60 11.21
N PHE A 21 28.67 5.21 10.69
CA PHE A 21 29.18 3.85 10.89
C PHE A 21 29.52 3.59 12.37
N SER A 22 30.07 4.59 13.07
CA SER A 22 30.43 4.47 14.48
C SER A 22 29.22 4.29 15.39
N GLY A 23 28.12 5.03 15.17
CA GLY A 23 26.88 4.87 15.92
C GLY A 23 26.22 3.51 15.69
N VAL A 24 26.25 3.01 14.45
CA VAL A 24 25.77 1.66 14.11
C VAL A 24 26.64 0.59 14.79
N CYS A 25 27.97 0.71 14.74
CA CYS A 25 28.88 -0.20 15.44
C CYS A 25 28.69 -0.18 16.96
N GLY A 26 28.50 0.99 17.55
CA GLY A 26 28.20 1.13 18.98
C GLY A 26 26.89 0.41 19.35
N SER A 27 25.83 0.67 18.59
CA SER A 27 24.52 0.02 18.78
C SER A 27 24.60 -1.50 18.61
N ALA A 28 25.34 -1.98 17.60
CA ALA A 28 25.57 -3.41 17.39
C ALA A 28 26.33 -4.05 18.55
N THR A 29 27.33 -3.35 19.11
CA THR A 29 28.09 -3.84 20.27
C THR A 29 27.20 -3.94 21.51
N THR A 30 26.38 -2.92 21.79
CA THR A 30 25.40 -2.94 22.89
C THR A 30 24.39 -4.07 22.74
N PHE A 31 23.95 -4.34 21.50
CA PHE A 31 23.05 -5.45 21.22
C PHE A 31 23.72 -6.81 21.45
N ILE A 32 24.98 -6.98 21.03
CA ILE A 32 25.78 -8.19 21.31
C ILE A 32 25.95 -8.38 22.81
N ASP A 33 26.20 -7.30 23.56
CA ASP A 33 26.29 -7.35 25.02
C ASP A 33 24.98 -7.80 25.67
N HIS A 34 23.86 -7.26 25.22
CA HIS A 34 22.54 -7.69 25.69
C HIS A 34 22.23 -9.15 25.35
N LEU A 35 22.62 -9.62 24.17
CA LEU A 35 22.45 -11.03 23.79
C LEU A 35 23.34 -11.96 24.60
N ASN A 36 24.60 -11.60 24.82
CA ASN A 36 25.52 -12.38 25.63
C ASN A 36 25.05 -12.48 27.08
N GLU A 37 24.42 -11.44 27.62
CA GLU A 37 23.79 -11.48 28.95
C GLU A 37 22.63 -12.48 29.01
N LYS A 38 21.78 -12.53 27.97
CA LYS A 38 20.65 -13.46 27.90
C LYS A 38 21.04 -14.90 27.58
N LEU A 39 22.08 -15.09 26.78
CA LEU A 39 22.58 -16.39 26.35
C LEU A 39 23.61 -17.00 27.32
N ALA A 40 23.96 -16.27 28.39
CA ALA A 40 24.89 -16.75 29.43
C ALA A 40 24.44 -18.07 30.08
N ALA A 41 23.13 -18.36 30.10
CA ALA A 41 22.59 -19.62 30.62
C ALA A 41 22.75 -20.82 29.65
N GLU A 42 22.98 -20.56 28.36
CA GLU A 42 23.09 -21.58 27.31
C GLU A 42 24.55 -21.85 26.88
N ASP A 43 25.53 -21.23 27.55
CA ASP A 43 26.97 -21.33 27.27
C ASP A 43 27.35 -20.91 25.83
N ILE A 44 26.55 -20.02 25.23
CA ILE A 44 26.76 -19.47 23.88
C ILE A 44 27.33 -18.05 24.00
N ALA A 45 28.53 -17.83 23.46
CA ALA A 45 29.16 -16.52 23.40
C ALA A 45 29.19 -15.98 21.96
N ILE A 46 28.62 -14.80 21.74
CA ILE A 46 28.62 -14.09 20.47
C ILE A 46 29.86 -13.19 20.41
N SER A 47 30.69 -13.40 19.39
CA SER A 47 31.89 -12.59 19.16
C SER A 47 31.55 -11.14 18.80
N LYS A 48 32.33 -10.21 19.35
CA LYS A 48 32.31 -8.78 19.00
C LYS A 48 33.24 -8.42 17.84
N SER A 49 34.13 -9.32 17.43
CA SER A 49 35.09 -9.08 16.35
C SER A 49 34.53 -9.49 14.99
N PHE A 50 34.91 -8.74 13.95
CA PHE A 50 34.72 -9.18 12.57
C PHE A 50 35.49 -10.49 12.37
N THR A 51 34.81 -11.52 11.87
CA THR A 51 35.44 -12.83 11.65
C THR A 51 36.53 -12.68 10.60
N GLU A 52 37.74 -13.18 10.90
CA GLU A 52 38.78 -13.33 9.88
C GLU A 52 38.26 -14.30 8.81
N LEU A 53 37.86 -13.77 7.66
CA LEU A 53 37.67 -14.58 6.48
C LEU A 53 39.04 -15.19 6.15
N GLN A 54 39.23 -16.47 6.45
CA GLN A 54 40.35 -17.27 5.96
C GLN A 54 40.20 -17.47 4.45
N SER A 55 40.33 -16.40 3.68
CA SER A 55 40.53 -16.47 2.24
C SER A 55 42.03 -16.50 2.01
N THR A 56 42.54 -17.63 1.52
CA THR A 56 43.94 -17.85 1.14
C THR A 56 44.44 -16.94 0.01
N ARG A 57 43.63 -15.99 -0.47
CA ARG A 57 43.92 -15.12 -1.61
C ARG A 57 43.84 -13.61 -1.39
N CYS A 58 43.50 -13.13 -0.19
CA CYS A 58 43.41 -11.68 0.03
C CYS A 58 44.24 -11.21 1.22
N VAL A 59 45.03 -10.16 0.97
CA VAL A 59 45.71 -9.36 1.99
C VAL A 59 44.65 -8.85 2.98
N VAL A 60 44.77 -9.23 4.24
CA VAL A 60 43.88 -8.72 5.29
C VAL A 60 44.18 -7.23 5.47
N PRO A 61 43.20 -6.33 5.27
CA PRO A 61 43.43 -4.90 5.43
C PRO A 61 43.85 -4.59 6.88
N ALA A 62 44.83 -3.69 7.07
CA ALA A 62 45.35 -3.31 8.38
C ALA A 62 44.27 -2.75 9.34
N ASN A 63 43.12 -2.32 8.83
CA ASN A 63 41.98 -1.87 9.62
C ASN A 63 40.67 -2.42 9.03
N GLN A 64 40.26 -3.62 9.46
CA GLN A 64 39.06 -4.31 8.94
C GLN A 64 37.78 -3.49 9.10
N GLN A 65 37.63 -2.75 10.20
CA GLN A 65 36.46 -1.89 10.43
C GLN A 65 36.35 -0.81 9.36
N HIS A 66 37.44 -0.09 9.08
CA HIS A 66 37.44 0.94 8.06
C HIS A 66 37.28 0.36 6.64
N SER A 67 37.84 -0.82 6.39
CA SER A 67 37.63 -1.52 5.12
C SER A 67 36.16 -1.90 4.93
N PHE A 68 35.49 -2.44 5.95
CA PHE A 68 34.07 -2.78 5.91
C PHE A 68 33.18 -1.54 5.80
N GLU A 69 33.51 -0.46 6.52
CA GLU A 69 32.84 0.83 6.43
C GLU A 69 32.79 1.34 4.99
N VAL A 70 33.95 1.39 4.33
CA VAL A 70 34.06 1.96 2.97
C VAL A 70 33.50 1.01 1.91
N SER A 71 33.83 -0.28 1.97
CA SER A 71 33.52 -1.23 0.89
C SER A 71 32.13 -1.87 0.98
N CYS A 72 31.53 -1.92 2.18
CA CYS A 72 30.27 -2.58 2.42
C CYS A 72 29.21 -1.60 2.93
N TYR A 73 29.42 -0.99 4.10
CA TYR A 73 28.42 -0.14 4.75
C TYR A 73 28.02 1.05 3.87
N ASN A 74 29.00 1.86 3.45
CA ASN A 74 28.76 3.03 2.60
C ASN A 74 28.14 2.62 1.26
N VAL A 75 28.62 1.52 0.65
CA VAL A 75 28.08 1.03 -0.63
C VAL A 75 26.62 0.59 -0.49
N ILE A 76 26.25 -0.08 0.60
CA ILE A 76 24.86 -0.50 0.86
C ILE A 76 23.99 0.74 1.10
N CYS A 77 24.41 1.67 1.96
CA CYS A 77 23.68 2.90 2.22
C CYS A 77 23.46 3.72 0.95
N ASP A 78 24.50 3.88 0.12
CA ASP A 78 24.44 4.60 -1.15
C ASP A 78 23.49 3.90 -2.13
N LYS A 79 23.55 2.56 -2.24
CA LYS A 79 22.63 1.79 -3.09
C LYS A 79 21.17 1.90 -2.63
N VAL A 80 20.91 1.85 -1.33
CA VAL A 80 19.55 1.97 -0.77
C VAL A 80 19.01 3.38 -1.02
N LEU A 81 19.81 4.42 -0.75
CA LEU A 81 19.42 5.80 -0.99
C LEU A 81 19.18 6.07 -2.47
N GLU A 82 20.07 5.60 -3.34
CA GLU A 82 19.92 5.77 -4.79
C GLU A 82 18.71 5.01 -5.31
N SER A 83 18.47 3.78 -4.82
CA SER A 83 17.27 3.02 -5.18
C SER A 83 15.98 3.72 -4.75
N MET A 84 15.95 4.30 -3.54
CA MET A 84 14.80 5.08 -3.07
C MET A 84 14.59 6.35 -3.91
N ARG A 85 15.66 7.10 -4.17
CA ARG A 85 15.59 8.34 -4.96
C ARG A 85 15.15 8.07 -6.39
N THR A 86 15.79 7.12 -7.07
CA THR A 86 15.48 6.77 -8.47
C THR A 86 14.05 6.25 -8.63
N ARG A 87 13.57 5.41 -7.71
CA ARG A 87 12.21 4.84 -7.78
C ARG A 87 11.11 5.89 -7.75
N PHE A 88 11.32 7.02 -7.07
CA PHE A 88 10.33 8.08 -6.94
C PHE A 88 10.69 9.38 -7.70
N ALA A 89 11.85 9.45 -8.34
CA ALA A 89 12.28 10.64 -9.08
C ALA A 89 11.32 11.00 -10.23
N THR A 90 10.88 10.01 -11.01
CA THR A 90 10.06 10.23 -12.21
C THR A 90 8.69 10.85 -11.90
N HIS A 91 8.05 10.42 -10.80
CA HIS A 91 6.68 10.83 -10.45
C HIS A 91 6.58 11.53 -9.09
N GLY A 92 7.70 11.93 -8.49
CA GLY A 92 7.73 12.55 -7.17
C GLY A 92 6.86 13.82 -7.08
N LYS A 93 6.91 14.68 -8.11
CA LYS A 93 6.05 15.88 -8.20
C LYS A 93 4.56 15.52 -8.22
N LEU A 94 4.19 14.45 -8.92
CA LEU A 94 2.82 13.96 -8.97
C LEU A 94 2.37 13.45 -7.59
N TYR A 95 3.17 12.61 -6.94
CA TYR A 95 2.85 12.09 -5.60
C TYR A 95 2.74 13.19 -4.54
N MET A 96 3.59 14.21 -4.60
CA MET A 96 3.50 15.40 -3.76
C MET A 96 2.15 16.11 -3.98
N GLN A 97 1.77 16.39 -5.22
CA GLN A 97 0.50 17.05 -5.56
C GLN A 97 -0.71 16.22 -5.12
N ILE A 98 -0.66 14.92 -5.36
CA ILE A 98 -1.66 13.95 -4.92
C ILE A 98 -1.83 13.94 -3.39
N SER A 99 -0.75 14.13 -2.63
CA SER A 99 -0.84 14.19 -1.17
C SER A 99 -1.66 15.37 -0.66
N CYS A 100 -1.91 16.41 -1.48
CA CYS A 100 -2.72 17.57 -1.10
C CYS A 100 -4.23 17.25 -0.97
N PHE A 101 -4.66 16.11 -1.49
CA PHE A 101 -6.05 15.64 -1.40
C PHE A 101 -6.33 14.88 -0.08
N ASP A 102 -5.32 14.72 0.79
CA ASP A 102 -5.50 14.11 2.11
C ASP A 102 -6.15 15.11 3.09
N PRO A 103 -7.32 14.80 3.68
CA PRO A 103 -8.03 15.72 4.58
C PRO A 103 -7.21 16.17 5.79
N ASN A 104 -6.25 15.35 6.25
CA ASN A 104 -5.38 15.74 7.37
C ASN A 104 -4.49 16.94 7.04
N ARG A 105 -4.32 17.26 5.76
CA ARG A 105 -3.46 18.36 5.30
C ARG A 105 -4.21 19.63 4.94
N PHE A 106 -5.53 19.63 5.04
CA PHE A 106 -6.34 20.79 4.69
C PHE A 106 -5.97 22.02 5.53
N GLU A 107 -5.59 21.86 6.80
CA GLU A 107 -5.09 22.97 7.61
C GLU A 107 -3.77 23.55 7.10
N GLU A 108 -2.80 22.68 6.78
CA GLU A 108 -1.51 23.10 6.22
C GLU A 108 -1.68 23.82 4.87
N ILE A 109 -2.62 23.34 4.05
CA ILE A 109 -2.96 23.88 2.74
C ILE A 109 -3.54 25.28 2.87
N LEU A 110 -4.50 25.46 3.78
CA LEU A 110 -5.13 26.75 4.04
C LEU A 110 -4.15 27.78 4.62
N ALA A 111 -3.11 27.33 5.32
CA ALA A 111 -2.05 28.20 5.84
C ALA A 111 -1.05 28.69 4.76
N SER A 112 -0.95 28.01 3.61
CA SER A 112 -0.01 28.39 2.54
C SER A 112 -0.55 28.03 1.14
N PRO A 113 -1.66 28.66 0.70
CA PRO A 113 -2.34 28.31 -0.55
C PRO A 113 -1.51 28.61 -1.80
N GLU A 114 -0.64 29.62 -1.76
CA GLU A 114 0.19 30.07 -2.89
C GLU A 114 1.24 29.03 -3.35
N LYS A 115 1.61 28.10 -2.45
CA LYS A 115 2.62 27.07 -2.74
C LYS A 115 2.04 25.91 -3.55
N ILE A 116 0.72 25.85 -3.73
CA ILE A 116 0.04 24.72 -4.34
C ILE A 116 -0.10 24.96 -5.84
N LYS A 117 0.54 24.09 -6.63
CA LYS A 117 0.44 24.06 -8.08
C LYS A 117 0.14 22.64 -8.52
N PHE A 118 -0.75 22.48 -9.49
CA PHE A 118 -1.22 21.17 -9.99
C PHE A 118 -0.71 20.83 -11.40
N ASP A 119 0.48 21.31 -11.76
CA ASP A 119 1.02 21.11 -13.12
C ASP A 119 1.21 19.64 -13.50
N ALA A 120 1.64 18.77 -12.56
CA ALA A 120 1.88 17.36 -12.87
C ALA A 120 0.56 16.59 -13.02
N ILE A 121 -0.47 16.95 -12.25
CA ILE A 121 -1.83 16.41 -12.43
C ILE A 121 -2.41 16.87 -13.77
N SER A 122 -2.27 18.16 -14.11
CA SER A 122 -2.76 18.70 -15.40
C SER A 122 -2.04 18.07 -16.59
N THR A 123 -0.75 17.73 -16.44
CA THR A 123 0.03 17.01 -17.46
C THR A 123 -0.43 15.56 -17.60
N ALA A 124 -0.75 14.89 -16.48
CA ALA A 124 -1.20 13.51 -16.47
C ALA A 124 -2.65 13.33 -16.95
N VAL A 125 -3.51 14.31 -16.66
CA VAL A 125 -4.93 14.34 -17.02
C VAL A 125 -5.24 15.71 -17.63
N PRO A 126 -5.16 15.84 -18.97
CA PRO A 126 -5.39 17.11 -19.66
C PRO A 126 -6.79 17.69 -19.49
N GLU A 127 -7.76 16.87 -19.08
CA GLU A 127 -9.13 17.28 -18.78
C GLU A 127 -9.25 18.14 -17.51
N ILE A 128 -8.21 18.15 -16.66
CA ILE A 128 -8.20 18.86 -15.39
C ILE A 128 -7.42 20.17 -15.51
N ASP A 129 -8.09 21.29 -15.25
CA ASP A 129 -7.46 22.60 -15.18
C ASP A 129 -6.82 22.80 -13.79
N GLY A 130 -5.48 22.86 -13.75
CA GLY A 130 -4.70 22.98 -12.50
C GLY A 130 -5.02 24.22 -11.65
N PRO A 131 -5.00 25.45 -12.21
CA PRO A 131 -5.47 26.66 -11.53
C PRO A 131 -6.88 26.54 -10.94
N VAL A 132 -7.84 26.04 -11.70
CA VAL A 132 -9.23 25.89 -11.24
C VAL A 132 -9.31 24.84 -10.12
N LEU A 133 -8.65 23.68 -10.31
CA LEU A 133 -8.53 22.63 -9.30
C LEU A 133 -7.95 23.16 -7.97
N ARG A 134 -7.02 24.11 -8.01
CA ARG A 134 -6.46 24.74 -6.80
C ARG A 134 -7.54 25.50 -6.03
N GLU A 135 -8.32 26.30 -6.72
CA GLU A 135 -9.39 27.12 -6.12
C GLU A 135 -10.50 26.23 -5.56
N GLU A 136 -10.91 25.22 -6.33
CA GLU A 136 -11.86 24.20 -5.90
C GLU A 136 -11.38 23.45 -4.64
N LEU A 137 -10.11 23.04 -4.61
CA LEU A 137 -9.53 22.35 -3.45
C LEU A 137 -9.49 23.24 -2.21
N ILE A 138 -9.08 24.51 -2.34
CA ILE A 138 -9.02 25.45 -1.22
C ILE A 138 -10.42 25.71 -0.67
N SER A 139 -11.39 25.96 -1.56
CA SER A 139 -12.79 26.14 -1.20
C SER A 139 -13.34 24.92 -0.46
N PHE A 140 -13.11 23.72 -0.99
CA PHE A 140 -13.52 22.46 -0.37
C PHE A 140 -12.84 22.23 0.98
N ALA A 141 -11.53 22.44 1.07
CA ALA A 141 -10.75 22.28 2.30
C ALA A 141 -11.25 23.19 3.44
N SER A 142 -11.62 24.43 3.11
CA SER A 142 -12.16 25.39 4.09
C SER A 142 -13.53 24.95 4.64
N SER A 143 -14.35 24.33 3.81
CA SER A 143 -15.70 23.89 4.16
C SER A 143 -15.73 22.45 4.69
N TYR A 144 -14.66 21.70 4.53
CA TYR A 144 -14.60 20.25 4.78
C TYR A 144 -15.04 19.87 6.19
N ARG A 145 -14.57 20.58 7.23
CA ARG A 145 -14.95 20.28 8.62
C ARG A 145 -16.44 20.44 8.90
N ASN A 146 -17.07 21.42 8.25
CA ASN A 146 -18.49 21.70 8.44
C ASN A 146 -19.33 20.68 7.67
N LEU A 147 -18.94 20.40 6.43
CA LEU A 147 -19.56 19.37 5.59
C LEU A 147 -19.40 17.98 6.21
N SER A 148 -18.24 17.66 6.79
CA SER A 148 -18.02 16.39 7.45
C SER A 148 -18.92 16.25 8.67
N ARG A 149 -19.11 17.30 9.48
CA ARG A 149 -19.97 17.24 10.67
C ARG A 149 -21.44 16.94 10.33
N GLY A 150 -21.96 17.44 9.21
CA GLY A 150 -23.36 17.28 8.80
C GLY A 150 -23.76 15.88 8.29
N LEU A 151 -22.81 15.01 7.92
CA LEU A 151 -23.09 13.68 7.37
C LEU A 151 -23.20 12.55 8.40
N PHE A 152 -22.85 12.81 9.64
CA PHE A 152 -22.57 11.76 10.62
C PHE A 152 -23.45 11.83 11.87
N ASP A 153 -24.47 12.69 11.84
CA ASP A 153 -25.44 12.91 12.93
C ASP A 153 -26.87 12.47 12.55
N SER A 154 -27.09 11.86 11.38
CA SER A 154 -28.40 11.30 11.02
C SER A 154 -28.48 9.83 11.43
N ASP A 155 -29.01 9.60 12.63
CA ASP A 155 -29.62 8.33 13.03
C ASP A 155 -30.82 8.06 12.10
N ASP A 156 -30.61 7.36 10.99
CA ASP A 156 -31.71 6.88 10.14
C ASP A 156 -31.83 5.36 10.29
N GLU A 157 -32.66 4.97 11.24
CA GLU A 157 -33.25 3.64 11.29
C GLU A 157 -34.21 3.47 10.10
N THR A 158 -33.76 2.92 8.97
CA THR A 158 -34.71 2.22 8.10
C THR A 158 -34.12 1.06 7.31
N LEU A 159 -34.75 -0.09 7.52
CA LEU A 159 -34.84 -1.28 6.68
C LEU A 159 -33.79 -2.39 6.85
N SER A 160 -34.08 -3.24 7.84
CA SER A 160 -33.61 -4.62 7.98
C SER A 160 -34.42 -5.59 7.10
N SER A 161 -33.73 -6.49 6.41
CA SER A 161 -34.09 -7.90 6.10
C SER A 161 -33.04 -8.46 5.13
N ALA A 162 -32.61 -9.71 5.10
CA ALA A 162 -32.65 -10.88 5.98
C ALA A 162 -31.67 -11.93 5.37
N GLY A 163 -30.97 -12.72 6.20
CA GLY A 163 -30.24 -13.96 5.85
C GLY A 163 -28.92 -13.80 5.06
N GLU A 164 -27.84 -14.56 5.25
CA GLU A 164 -27.54 -15.78 6.02
C GLU A 164 -26.04 -15.72 6.41
N GLU A 165 -25.70 -16.28 7.57
CA GLU A 165 -24.31 -16.37 8.06
C GLU A 165 -23.58 -17.51 7.33
N GLU A 166 -22.49 -17.19 6.62
CA GLU A 166 -21.56 -18.16 6.03
C GLU A 166 -20.12 -17.85 6.49
N PRO A 167 -19.26 -18.86 6.67
CA PRO A 167 -18.09 -18.79 7.52
C PRO A 167 -16.99 -17.91 6.94
N ASP A 168 -16.45 -17.08 7.83
CA ASP A 168 -15.45 -16.06 7.59
C ASP A 168 -14.11 -16.65 7.09
N PHE A 169 -13.90 -16.55 5.78
CA PHE A 169 -12.59 -16.71 5.14
C PHE A 169 -12.17 -15.42 4.42
N SER A 170 -12.52 -14.26 5.01
CA SER A 170 -12.25 -12.93 4.46
C SER A 170 -11.10 -12.26 5.21
N ASP A 171 -9.89 -12.73 4.93
CA ASP A 171 -8.67 -12.06 5.39
C ASP A 171 -8.63 -10.64 4.80
N SER A 172 -8.80 -9.67 5.70
CA SER A 172 -9.26 -8.31 5.47
C SER A 172 -8.33 -7.52 4.54
N GLU A 173 -8.90 -6.60 3.75
CA GLU A 173 -8.13 -5.55 3.07
C GLU A 173 -7.77 -4.40 4.04
N PRO A 174 -6.49 -4.14 4.36
CA PRO A 174 -6.13 -2.99 5.20
C PRO A 174 -5.83 -1.70 4.40
N SER A 175 -6.72 -1.25 3.51
CA SER A 175 -6.61 0.13 2.98
C SER A 175 -7.87 0.79 2.45
N ALA A 176 -9.00 0.10 2.31
CA ALA A 176 -10.28 0.77 2.18
C ALA A 176 -10.79 1.10 3.59
N CYS A 177 -11.28 2.33 3.81
CA CYS A 177 -12.02 2.67 5.02
C CYS A 177 -13.16 1.64 5.17
N LYS A 178 -13.03 0.69 6.12
CA LYS A 178 -13.97 -0.44 6.25
C LYS A 178 -15.39 0.12 6.29
N PRO A 179 -16.29 -0.20 5.35
CA PRO A 179 -17.71 -0.15 5.63
C PRO A 179 -17.99 -1.37 6.50
N SER A 180 -17.63 -1.30 7.79
CA SER A 180 -18.26 -2.19 8.76
C SER A 180 -19.69 -1.70 8.89
N MET A 181 -20.66 -2.61 8.82
CA MET A 181 -22.10 -2.36 8.70
C MET A 181 -22.75 -1.49 9.80
N LYS A 182 -22.00 -0.77 10.64
CA LYS A 182 -22.51 0.10 11.70
C LYS A 182 -21.52 1.11 12.30
N LYS A 183 -20.49 1.60 11.58
CA LYS A 183 -19.70 2.74 12.12
C LYS A 183 -19.02 3.65 11.11
N LEU A 184 -19.22 4.95 11.35
CA LEU A 184 -18.67 6.17 10.78
C LEU A 184 -17.37 6.02 9.97
N CYS A 185 -17.46 6.46 8.72
CA CYS A 185 -16.34 6.83 7.88
C CYS A 185 -15.30 7.65 8.67
N CYS A 186 -14.01 7.39 8.45
CA CYS A 186 -12.91 7.89 9.29
C CYS A 186 -12.74 9.42 9.36
N GLN A 187 -13.51 10.18 8.54
CA GLN A 187 -13.44 11.64 8.30
C GLN A 187 -12.07 12.21 7.90
N LYS A 188 -11.01 11.40 7.93
CA LYS A 188 -9.61 11.80 7.78
C LYS A 188 -8.93 11.18 6.56
N CYS A 189 -9.67 10.43 5.74
CA CYS A 189 -9.14 9.68 4.62
C CYS A 189 -9.75 10.19 3.31
N MET A 190 -8.99 10.08 2.21
CA MET A 190 -9.42 10.56 0.89
C MET A 190 -10.72 9.90 0.41
N SER A 191 -10.93 8.61 0.73
CA SER A 191 -12.18 7.92 0.41
C SER A 191 -13.39 8.57 1.10
N CYS A 192 -13.22 9.10 2.31
CA CYS A 192 -14.29 9.84 3.00
C CYS A 192 -14.51 11.20 2.36
N ALA A 193 -13.45 11.89 1.95
CA ALA A 193 -13.57 13.15 1.22
C ALA A 193 -14.26 12.98 -0.14
N PHE A 194 -13.97 11.89 -0.84
CA PHE A 194 -14.66 11.57 -2.09
C PHE A 194 -16.13 11.19 -1.87
N LYS A 195 -16.44 10.38 -0.84
CA LYS A 195 -17.83 10.09 -0.46
C LYS A 195 -18.61 11.37 -0.14
N LEU A 196 -17.99 12.31 0.57
CA LEU A 196 -18.55 13.62 0.89
C LEU A 196 -18.88 14.43 -0.39
N LEU A 197 -17.93 14.50 -1.33
CA LEU A 197 -18.13 15.15 -2.62
C LEU A 197 -19.31 14.54 -3.40
N PHE A 198 -19.41 13.21 -3.39
CA PHE A 198 -20.48 12.49 -4.09
C PHE A 198 -21.84 12.70 -3.41
N GLN A 199 -21.91 12.58 -2.08
CA GLN A 199 -23.16 12.64 -1.32
C GLN A 199 -23.81 14.02 -1.36
N TYR A 200 -23.02 15.09 -1.29
CA TYR A 200 -23.51 16.46 -1.44
C TYR A 200 -23.73 16.89 -2.90
N ARG A 201 -23.59 15.96 -3.87
CA ARG A 201 -23.66 16.24 -5.31
C ARG A 201 -22.81 17.45 -5.73
N LEU A 202 -21.66 17.61 -5.07
CA LEU A 202 -20.70 18.67 -5.39
C LEU A 202 -20.04 18.45 -6.75
N CYS A 203 -20.32 17.33 -7.41
CA CYS A 203 -19.94 17.02 -8.79
C CYS A 203 -20.55 17.98 -9.84
N SER A 204 -21.38 18.96 -9.44
CA SER A 204 -21.85 20.06 -10.30
C SER A 204 -20.71 21.04 -10.61
N SER A 205 -20.95 21.99 -11.52
CA SER A 205 -19.97 22.91 -12.14
C SER A 205 -19.01 23.66 -11.20
N ALA A 206 -19.25 23.66 -9.89
CA ALA A 206 -18.41 24.31 -8.89
C ALA A 206 -17.22 23.47 -8.41
N TYR A 207 -17.24 22.13 -8.52
CA TYR A 207 -16.15 21.24 -8.09
C TYR A 207 -15.87 20.10 -9.09
N GLU A 208 -16.01 20.36 -10.37
CA GLU A 208 -15.87 19.35 -11.42
C GLU A 208 -14.43 18.81 -11.51
N ASN A 209 -13.43 19.70 -11.49
CA ASN A 209 -12.03 19.32 -11.57
C ASN A 209 -11.60 18.52 -10.35
N LEU A 210 -12.05 18.94 -9.17
CA LEU A 210 -11.81 18.29 -7.89
C LEU A 210 -12.44 16.90 -7.87
N TYR A 211 -13.68 16.77 -8.34
CA TYR A 211 -14.35 15.48 -8.45
C TYR A 211 -13.58 14.52 -9.38
N MET A 212 -13.20 14.98 -10.57
CA MET A 212 -12.41 14.18 -11.50
C MET A 212 -11.05 13.80 -10.91
N ALA A 213 -10.36 14.74 -10.27
CA ALA A 213 -9.09 14.48 -9.60
C ALA A 213 -9.22 13.37 -8.55
N TYR A 214 -10.22 13.44 -7.65
CA TYR A 214 -10.44 12.38 -6.66
C TYR A 214 -10.82 11.03 -7.30
N LYS A 215 -11.62 11.04 -8.37
CA LYS A 215 -12.01 9.82 -9.11
C LYS A 215 -10.79 9.11 -9.69
N TYR A 216 -9.93 9.85 -10.39
CA TYR A 216 -8.66 9.31 -10.90
C TYR A 216 -7.76 8.84 -9.75
N LEU A 217 -7.70 9.59 -8.66
CA LEU A 217 -6.82 9.31 -7.54
C LEU A 217 -7.15 8.03 -6.77
N ILE A 218 -8.44 7.75 -6.58
CA ILE A 218 -8.90 6.54 -5.91
C ILE A 218 -8.77 5.32 -6.84
N THR A 219 -8.85 5.54 -8.15
CA THR A 219 -8.68 4.49 -9.17
C THR A 219 -7.20 4.13 -9.36
N LEU A 220 -6.32 5.13 -9.38
CA LEU A 220 -4.88 4.95 -9.37
C LEU A 220 -4.50 4.44 -7.99
N SER A 221 -4.46 3.11 -7.81
CA SER A 221 -4.06 2.45 -6.57
C SER A 221 -2.61 2.83 -6.20
N THR A 222 -2.43 4.00 -5.60
CA THR A 222 -1.13 4.57 -5.21
C THR A 222 -0.48 3.80 -4.07
N THR A 223 -1.23 2.94 -3.39
CA THR A 223 -0.71 1.98 -2.41
C THR A 223 -0.83 0.58 -2.97
N GLN A 224 0.26 0.09 -3.55
CA GLN A 224 0.43 -1.24 -4.18
C GLN A 224 0.15 -2.44 -3.24
N CYS A 225 -0.18 -2.19 -1.97
CA CYS A 225 -0.33 -3.22 -0.94
C CYS A 225 -1.40 -4.28 -1.27
N SER A 226 -2.48 -3.94 -1.97
CA SER A 226 -3.49 -4.94 -2.37
C SER A 226 -2.93 -5.90 -3.42
N CYS A 227 -2.17 -5.39 -4.40
CA CYS A 227 -1.49 -6.24 -5.38
C CYS A 227 -0.43 -7.12 -4.70
N GLU A 228 0.39 -6.57 -3.80
CA GLU A 228 1.40 -7.32 -3.04
C GLU A 228 0.78 -8.43 -2.18
N ARG A 229 -0.36 -8.17 -1.54
CA ARG A 229 -1.11 -9.19 -0.79
C ARG A 229 -1.66 -10.28 -1.71
N CYS A 230 -2.19 -9.94 -2.88
CA CYS A 230 -2.62 -10.92 -3.87
C CYS A 230 -1.45 -11.80 -4.33
N PHE A 231 -0.28 -11.20 -4.60
CA PHE A 231 0.93 -11.94 -4.96
C PHE A 231 1.49 -12.78 -3.80
N SER A 232 1.36 -12.33 -2.56
CA SER A 232 1.74 -13.12 -1.38
C SER A 232 0.87 -14.36 -1.24
N LYS A 233 -0.46 -14.21 -1.38
CA LYS A 233 -1.40 -15.36 -1.41
C LYS A 233 -1.10 -16.29 -2.59
N LEU A 234 -0.84 -15.72 -3.77
CA LEU A 234 -0.45 -16.49 -4.96
C LEU A 234 0.87 -17.23 -4.75
N LYS A 235 1.84 -16.64 -4.05
CA LYS A 235 3.10 -17.29 -3.70
C LYS A 235 2.86 -18.50 -2.80
N ILE A 236 1.93 -18.42 -1.85
CA ILE A 236 1.51 -19.56 -1.01
C ILE A 236 0.82 -20.63 -1.86
N LEU A 237 -0.10 -20.25 -2.76
CA LEU A 237 -0.74 -21.19 -3.68
C LEU A 237 0.29 -21.91 -4.57
N LYS A 238 1.23 -21.14 -5.14
CA LYS A 238 2.31 -21.64 -5.99
C LYS A 238 3.34 -22.48 -5.23
N SER A 239 3.56 -22.24 -3.94
CA SER A 239 4.52 -23.02 -3.13
C SER A 239 3.90 -24.27 -2.52
N ARG A 240 2.65 -24.21 -2.05
CA ARG A 240 1.94 -25.35 -1.45
C ARG A 240 1.43 -26.37 -2.48
N LEU A 241 0.96 -25.94 -3.65
CA LEU A 241 0.39 -26.81 -4.70
C LEU A 241 1.35 -27.07 -5.87
N ARG A 242 2.67 -26.98 -5.65
CA ARG A 242 3.63 -26.84 -6.76
C ARG A 242 3.81 -28.12 -7.60
N SER A 243 3.23 -28.16 -8.81
CA SER A 243 3.97 -28.30 -10.10
C SER A 243 3.11 -28.51 -11.37
N THR A 244 1.79 -28.69 -11.29
CA THR A 244 0.97 -29.08 -12.47
C THR A 244 0.11 -27.97 -13.10
N LEU A 245 -0.02 -26.81 -12.45
CA LEU A 245 -0.90 -25.73 -12.91
C LEU A 245 -0.16 -24.80 -13.88
N THR A 246 -0.65 -24.71 -15.12
CA THR A 246 -0.10 -23.83 -16.16
C THR A 246 -0.32 -22.35 -15.81
N GLN A 247 0.52 -21.47 -16.38
CA GLN A 247 0.42 -20.03 -16.16
C GLN A 247 -0.96 -19.47 -16.52
N GLN A 248 -1.55 -19.93 -17.65
CA GLN A 248 -2.90 -19.52 -18.08
C GLN A 248 -3.98 -19.86 -17.05
N ASN A 249 -3.92 -21.06 -16.48
CA ASN A 249 -4.90 -21.49 -15.48
C ASN A 249 -4.75 -20.68 -14.17
N LEU A 250 -3.51 -20.33 -13.80
CA LEU A 250 -3.26 -19.48 -12.63
C LEU A 250 -3.81 -18.06 -12.81
N GLU A 251 -3.58 -17.46 -13.98
CA GLU A 251 -4.12 -16.13 -14.33
C GLU A 251 -5.65 -16.14 -14.33
N THR A 252 -6.26 -17.18 -14.91
CA THR A 252 -7.72 -17.34 -14.91
C THR A 252 -8.29 -17.46 -13.49
N LEU A 253 -7.64 -18.23 -12.61
CA LEU A 253 -8.05 -18.37 -11.21
C LEU A 253 -7.89 -17.06 -10.42
N MET A 254 -6.82 -16.28 -10.70
CA MET A 254 -6.66 -14.95 -10.11
C MET A 254 -7.80 -14.03 -10.52
N LEU A 255 -8.18 -14.00 -11.80
CA LEU A 255 -9.29 -13.18 -12.28
C LEU A 255 -10.61 -13.56 -11.60
N ILE A 256 -10.90 -14.85 -11.46
CA ILE A 256 -12.08 -15.34 -10.73
C ILE A 256 -12.04 -14.90 -9.25
N ALA A 257 -10.86 -14.88 -8.63
CA ALA A 257 -10.70 -14.46 -7.24
C ALA A 257 -10.82 -12.95 -7.04
N ILE A 258 -10.37 -12.13 -8.01
CA ILE A 258 -10.55 -10.68 -8.02
C ILE A 258 -12.03 -10.36 -8.20
N GLU A 259 -12.67 -10.97 -9.19
CA GLU A 259 -14.09 -10.82 -9.51
C GLU A 259 -14.98 -11.75 -8.67
N LYS A 260 -14.66 -11.89 -7.37
CA LYS A 260 -15.38 -12.80 -6.47
C LYS A 260 -16.87 -12.49 -6.43
N GLU A 261 -17.27 -11.22 -6.50
CA GLU A 261 -18.69 -10.81 -6.51
C GLU A 261 -19.42 -11.31 -7.76
N VAL A 262 -18.79 -11.22 -8.93
CA VAL A 262 -19.33 -11.80 -10.17
C VAL A 262 -19.33 -13.32 -10.10
N SER A 263 -18.29 -13.93 -9.52
CA SER A 263 -18.25 -15.37 -9.29
C SER A 263 -19.37 -15.84 -8.33
N LEU A 264 -19.69 -15.05 -7.31
CA LEU A 264 -20.80 -15.29 -6.37
C LEU A 264 -22.17 -15.20 -7.06
N SER A 265 -22.36 -14.29 -8.01
CA SER A 265 -23.60 -14.25 -8.80
C SER A 265 -23.72 -15.46 -9.73
N ILE A 266 -22.59 -15.93 -10.29
CA ILE A 266 -22.49 -17.16 -11.10
C ILE A 266 -22.68 -18.44 -10.25
N LYS A 267 -22.44 -18.41 -8.92
CA LYS A 267 -22.71 -19.58 -8.05
C LYS A 267 -24.15 -20.08 -8.14
N ARG A 268 -25.12 -19.23 -8.48
CA ARG A 268 -26.51 -19.64 -8.74
C ARG A 268 -26.64 -20.65 -9.89
N ASP A 269 -25.69 -20.66 -10.83
CA ASP A 269 -25.61 -21.60 -11.95
C ASP A 269 -24.48 -22.63 -11.77
N LYS A 270 -23.94 -22.79 -10.54
CA LYS A 270 -22.83 -23.72 -10.24
C LYS A 270 -23.12 -25.13 -10.77
N GLU A 271 -24.33 -25.63 -10.55
CA GLU A 271 -24.75 -26.95 -11.03
C GLU A 271 -24.61 -27.07 -12.56
N LYS A 272 -25.05 -26.07 -13.33
CA LYS A 272 -24.93 -26.07 -14.79
C LYS A 272 -23.48 -26.05 -15.28
N ILE A 273 -22.59 -25.39 -14.53
CA ILE A 273 -21.16 -25.34 -14.84
C ILE A 273 -20.51 -26.69 -14.58
N ILE A 274 -20.82 -27.33 -13.44
CA ILE A 274 -20.36 -28.68 -13.11
C ILE A 274 -20.90 -29.68 -14.13
N ASP A 275 -22.17 -29.56 -14.51
CA ASP A 275 -22.82 -30.37 -15.55
C ASP A 275 -22.10 -30.29 -16.90
N ARG A 276 -21.77 -29.08 -17.35
CA ARG A 276 -21.01 -28.91 -18.60
C ARG A 276 -19.60 -29.45 -18.48
N PHE A 277 -18.94 -29.19 -17.36
CA PHE A 277 -17.56 -29.62 -17.15
C PHE A 277 -17.45 -31.16 -17.07
N GLY A 278 -18.36 -31.80 -16.34
CA GLY A 278 -18.48 -33.25 -16.26
C GLY A 278 -18.73 -33.90 -17.61
N LYS A 279 -19.48 -33.26 -18.51
CA LYS A 279 -19.72 -33.76 -19.88
C LYS A 279 -18.50 -33.67 -20.82
N THR A 280 -17.38 -33.08 -20.38
CA THR A 280 -16.19 -32.89 -21.24
C THR A 280 -15.34 -34.17 -21.37
N SER A 281 -15.38 -35.08 -20.40
CA SER A 281 -14.69 -36.38 -20.47
C SER A 281 -15.50 -37.46 -19.74
N ALA A 282 -15.34 -38.72 -20.17
CA ALA A 282 -16.04 -39.86 -19.56
C ALA A 282 -15.65 -40.05 -18.08
N GLU A 283 -14.39 -39.82 -17.74
CA GLU A 283 -13.88 -39.87 -16.37
C GLU A 283 -14.48 -38.78 -15.49
N LEU A 284 -14.59 -37.55 -16.00
CA LEU A 284 -15.19 -36.43 -15.26
C LEU A 284 -16.70 -36.60 -15.07
N HIS A 285 -17.39 -37.13 -16.08
CA HIS A 285 -18.81 -37.46 -15.98
C HIS A 285 -19.07 -38.45 -14.84
N SER A 286 -18.19 -39.46 -14.72
CA SER A 286 -18.19 -40.44 -13.65
C SER A 286 -17.67 -39.93 -12.30
N LEU A 287 -17.25 -38.68 -12.16
CA LEU A 287 -16.78 -38.17 -10.86
C LEU A 287 -17.66 -37.03 -10.34
N LEU A 288 -18.32 -36.33 -11.25
CA LEU A 288 -19.05 -35.09 -10.95
C LEU A 288 -20.57 -35.20 -11.14
N LEU A 289 -21.06 -36.16 -11.94
CA LEU A 289 -22.47 -36.22 -12.39
C LEU A 289 -23.21 -37.49 -11.95
N PHE A 290 -22.77 -38.13 -10.86
CA PHE A 290 -23.42 -39.30 -10.28
C PHE A 290 -24.48 -38.95 -9.25
#